data_AF-A0A521RUC3-F1
#
_entry.id   AF-A0A521RUC3-F1
#
_cell.length_a   1.000
_cell.length_b   1.000
_cell.length_c   1.000
_cell.angle_alpha   90.00
_cell.angle_beta   90.00
_cell.angle_gamma   90.00
#
_symmetry.space_group_name_H-M   'P 1'
#
loop_
_entity.id
_entity.type
_entity.pdbx_description
1 polymer ?
#
loop_
_entity_poly.entity_id
_entity_poly.type
_entity_poly.pdbx_seq_one_letter_code
_entity_poly.pdbx_strand_id
1 'polypeptide(L)'
;MIVDRCTKPDPSQRFGGVKELRDAFDSIVAAKSETTTGEKIMALLARAIADGNLSTNKAREFADLIGAARDDTDLLHDVCLGLPAPAFETLWRIKPLIAKMLIKVFTSQVTSQGWPFSYTDKIGQACKQLHDATADHEIRGMLIAAVVQVGISHNRWSVMDVAADLLSRKKEPWEGLAVAHALAKFRGLLVHLKDRLTVHRLDPAIRELFAKGRRTD
;
A
#
# COMPACT_ATOMS: atom_id res chain seq x y z
N MET A 1 -16.58 -31.20 -12.35
CA MET A 1 -15.11 -31.47 -12.32
C MET A 1 -14.79 -32.61 -13.29
N ILE A 2 -13.58 -32.66 -13.89
CA ILE A 2 -13.18 -33.75 -14.81
C ILE A 2 -13.43 -35.14 -14.21
N VAL A 3 -13.03 -35.32 -12.94
CA VAL A 3 -13.23 -36.58 -12.20
C VAL A 3 -14.71 -36.97 -12.14
N ASP A 4 -15.58 -36.02 -11.79
CA ASP A 4 -17.03 -36.23 -11.68
C ASP A 4 -17.66 -36.67 -13.01
N ARG A 5 -17.21 -36.09 -14.15
CA ARG A 5 -17.68 -36.50 -15.48
C ARG A 5 -17.14 -37.86 -15.89
N CYS A 6 -15.90 -38.21 -15.52
CA CYS A 6 -15.35 -39.55 -15.74
C CYS A 6 -16.08 -40.65 -14.95
N THR A 7 -16.64 -40.32 -13.78
CA THR A 7 -17.28 -41.28 -12.86
C THR A 7 -18.81 -41.34 -12.99
N LYS A 8 -19.43 -40.67 -13.98
CA LYS A 8 -20.88 -40.72 -14.18
C LYS A 8 -21.37 -42.16 -14.38
N PRO A 9 -22.48 -42.60 -13.76
CA PRO A 9 -23.00 -43.96 -13.93
C PRO A 9 -23.36 -44.27 -15.38
N ASP A 10 -23.94 -43.28 -16.07
CA ASP A 10 -24.32 -43.34 -17.48
C ASP A 10 -23.10 -43.09 -18.40
N PRO A 11 -22.72 -44.05 -19.27
CA PRO A 11 -21.63 -43.90 -20.22
C PRO A 11 -21.79 -42.72 -21.18
N SER A 12 -23.03 -42.36 -21.56
CA SER A 12 -23.29 -41.23 -22.46
C SER A 12 -23.00 -39.87 -21.83
N GLN A 13 -22.89 -39.82 -20.49
CA GLN A 13 -22.53 -38.64 -19.72
C GLN A 13 -21.04 -38.55 -19.40
N ARG A 14 -20.25 -39.58 -19.75
CA ARG A 14 -18.78 -39.58 -19.63
C ARG A 14 -18.13 -38.88 -20.82
N PHE A 15 -16.81 -38.72 -20.77
CA PHE A 15 -16.06 -38.35 -21.96
C PHE A 15 -16.11 -39.50 -22.97
N GLY A 16 -16.43 -39.18 -24.22
CA GLY A 16 -16.56 -40.13 -25.32
C GLY A 16 -15.24 -40.78 -25.78
N GLY A 17 -14.12 -40.37 -25.19
CA GLY A 17 -12.83 -41.02 -25.37
C GLY A 17 -11.67 -40.24 -24.75
N VAL A 18 -10.48 -40.84 -24.82
CA VAL A 18 -9.23 -40.26 -24.29
C VAL A 18 -8.92 -38.90 -24.92
N LYS A 19 -9.31 -38.69 -26.17
CA LYS A 19 -9.14 -37.41 -26.87
C LYS A 19 -9.99 -36.30 -26.25
N GLU A 20 -11.28 -36.53 -26.03
CA GLU A 20 -12.17 -35.53 -25.42
C GLU A 20 -11.77 -35.21 -23.96
N LEU A 21 -11.32 -36.23 -23.22
CA LEU A 21 -10.74 -36.05 -21.89
C LEU A 21 -9.47 -35.19 -21.93
N ARG A 22 -8.58 -35.46 -22.88
CA ARG A 22 -7.34 -34.70 -23.07
C ARG A 22 -7.62 -33.26 -23.46
N ASP A 23 -8.55 -33.02 -24.38
CA ASP A 23 -8.93 -31.67 -24.80
C ASP A 23 -9.53 -30.87 -23.62
N ALA A 24 -10.36 -31.51 -22.77
CA ALA A 24 -10.90 -30.89 -21.57
C ALA A 24 -9.83 -30.63 -20.49
N PHE A 25 -8.86 -31.54 -20.34
CA PHE A 25 -7.72 -31.37 -19.45
C PHE A 25 -6.80 -30.26 -19.92
N ASP A 26 -6.42 -30.25 -21.20
CA ASP A 26 -5.57 -29.26 -21.84
C ASP A 26 -6.24 -27.87 -21.81
N SER A 27 -7.56 -27.79 -21.93
CA SER A 27 -8.31 -26.54 -21.75
C SER A 27 -8.25 -26.01 -20.31
N ILE A 28 -8.35 -26.89 -19.31
CA ILE A 28 -8.22 -26.50 -17.89
C ILE A 28 -6.78 -26.13 -17.54
N VAL A 29 -5.80 -26.83 -18.12
CA VAL A 29 -4.37 -26.54 -17.95
C VAL A 29 -4.00 -25.24 -18.67
N ALA A 30 -4.52 -24.99 -19.87
CA ALA A 30 -4.31 -23.74 -20.59
C ALA A 30 -4.95 -22.55 -19.84
N ALA A 31 -6.16 -22.72 -19.32
CA ALA A 31 -6.81 -21.74 -18.45
C ALA A 31 -6.06 -21.48 -17.12
N LYS A 32 -5.26 -22.45 -16.65
CA LYS A 32 -4.34 -22.28 -15.51
C LYS A 32 -2.93 -21.82 -15.92
N SER A 33 -2.60 -21.83 -17.20
CA SER A 33 -1.29 -21.41 -17.74
C SER A 33 -1.22 -19.92 -18.02
N GLU A 34 -2.35 -19.22 -18.04
CA GLU A 34 -2.37 -17.75 -18.09
C GLU A 34 -1.95 -17.19 -16.73
N THR A 35 -0.74 -16.62 -16.69
CA THR A 35 -0.24 -15.92 -15.50
C THR A 35 -1.26 -14.86 -15.08
N THR A 36 -1.76 -14.99 -13.86
CA THR A 36 -2.75 -14.09 -13.28
C THR A 36 -2.20 -12.67 -13.14
N THR A 37 -3.08 -11.67 -13.03
CA THR A 37 -2.67 -10.29 -12.77
C THR A 37 -1.80 -10.18 -11.52
N GLY A 38 -2.17 -10.90 -10.45
CA GLY A 38 -1.40 -10.94 -9.20
C GLY A 38 0.00 -11.51 -9.37
N GLU A 39 0.15 -12.63 -10.06
CA GLU A 39 1.46 -13.23 -10.35
C GLU A 39 2.33 -12.29 -11.20
N LYS A 40 1.75 -11.58 -12.17
CA LYS A 40 2.49 -10.56 -12.96
C LYS A 40 2.94 -9.38 -12.11
N ILE A 41 2.10 -8.90 -11.20
CA ILE A 41 2.44 -7.85 -10.22
C ILE A 41 3.61 -8.31 -9.34
N MET A 42 3.52 -9.50 -8.77
CA MET A 42 4.57 -10.03 -7.89
C MET A 42 5.88 -10.28 -8.63
N ALA A 43 5.83 -10.72 -9.88
CA ALA A 43 7.03 -10.86 -10.71
C ALA A 43 7.71 -9.51 -11.00
N LEU A 44 6.93 -8.46 -11.30
CA LEU A 44 7.47 -7.11 -11.49
C LEU A 44 7.98 -6.50 -10.19
N LEU A 45 7.32 -6.76 -9.07
CA LEU A 45 7.78 -6.34 -7.74
C LEU A 45 9.12 -7.01 -7.39
N ALA A 46 9.22 -8.33 -7.55
CA ALA A 46 10.46 -9.07 -7.30
C ALA A 46 11.61 -8.54 -8.16
N ARG A 47 11.34 -8.21 -9.42
CA ARG A 47 12.32 -7.57 -10.30
C ARG A 47 12.69 -6.17 -9.84
N ALA A 48 11.71 -5.35 -9.42
CA ALA A 48 11.97 -4.03 -8.89
C ALA A 48 12.87 -4.08 -7.65
N ILE A 49 12.66 -5.07 -6.78
CA ILE A 49 13.49 -5.34 -5.59
C ILE A 49 14.91 -5.74 -6.01
N ALA A 50 15.05 -6.68 -6.95
CA ALA A 50 16.35 -7.16 -7.40
C ALA A 50 17.18 -6.06 -8.08
N ASP A 51 16.55 -5.25 -8.93
CA ASP A 51 17.20 -4.19 -9.71
C ASP A 51 17.30 -2.87 -8.91
N GLY A 52 16.57 -2.75 -7.80
CA GLY A 52 16.41 -1.52 -6.99
C GLY A 52 15.61 -0.41 -7.68
N ASN A 53 15.13 -0.63 -8.90
CA ASN A 53 14.39 0.34 -9.71
C ASN A 53 13.40 -0.34 -10.67
N LEU A 54 12.64 0.47 -11.41
CA LEU A 54 11.86 0.01 -12.57
C LEU A 54 12.19 0.89 -13.77
N SER A 55 12.39 0.27 -14.94
CA SER A 55 12.44 1.02 -16.20
C SER A 55 11.08 1.64 -16.50
N THR A 56 11.05 2.74 -17.26
CA THR A 56 9.80 3.45 -17.60
C THR A 56 8.73 2.54 -18.21
N ASN A 57 9.11 1.62 -19.11
CA ASN A 57 8.17 0.69 -19.74
C ASN A 57 7.61 -0.31 -18.72
N LYS A 58 8.45 -0.82 -17.83
CA LYS A 58 8.03 -1.75 -16.77
C LYS A 58 7.21 -1.05 -15.69
N ALA A 59 7.50 0.21 -15.36
CA ALA A 59 6.68 1.01 -14.47
C ALA A 59 5.28 1.26 -15.06
N ARG A 60 5.16 1.47 -16.38
CA ARG A 60 3.86 1.61 -17.05
C ARG A 60 3.06 0.31 -17.00
N GLU A 61 3.68 -0.80 -17.37
CA GLU A 61 3.08 -2.14 -17.27
C GLU A 61 2.62 -2.44 -15.82
N PHE A 62 3.48 -2.14 -14.85
CA PHE A 62 3.20 -2.35 -13.44
C PHE A 62 2.02 -1.51 -12.97
N ALA A 63 1.95 -0.24 -13.38
CA ALA A 63 0.83 0.65 -13.05
C ALA A 63 -0.50 0.17 -13.63
N ASP A 64 -0.49 -0.30 -14.88
CA ASP A 64 -1.71 -0.79 -15.53
C ASP A 64 -2.21 -2.07 -14.83
N LEU A 65 -1.30 -2.96 -14.42
CA LEU A 65 -1.64 -4.14 -13.61
C LEU A 65 -2.17 -3.78 -12.22
N ILE A 66 -1.51 -2.86 -11.51
CA ILE A 66 -1.98 -2.34 -10.20
C ILE A 66 -3.39 -1.75 -10.34
N GLY A 67 -3.65 -0.99 -11.42
CA GLY A 67 -4.97 -0.46 -11.71
C GLY A 67 -6.02 -1.55 -11.92
N ALA A 68 -5.65 -2.65 -12.58
CA ALA A 68 -6.52 -3.81 -12.79
C ALA A 68 -6.77 -4.62 -11.51
N ALA A 69 -5.84 -4.58 -10.54
CA ALA A 69 -5.93 -5.27 -9.25
C ALA A 69 -6.33 -4.34 -8.09
N ARG A 70 -6.99 -3.21 -8.37
CA ARG A 70 -7.31 -2.18 -7.36
C ARG A 70 -8.14 -2.67 -6.16
N ASP A 71 -8.89 -3.75 -6.35
CA ASP A 71 -9.79 -4.33 -5.35
C ASP A 71 -9.10 -5.44 -4.52
N ASP A 72 -7.87 -5.84 -4.89
CA ASP A 72 -7.06 -6.82 -4.16
C ASP A 72 -6.16 -6.10 -3.15
N THR A 73 -6.74 -5.78 -1.98
CA THR A 73 -6.07 -4.96 -0.98
C THR A 73 -4.79 -5.61 -0.45
N ASP A 74 -4.82 -6.91 -0.20
CA ASP A 74 -3.68 -7.65 0.35
C ASP A 74 -2.49 -7.65 -0.62
N LEU A 75 -2.74 -7.86 -1.90
CA LEU A 75 -1.71 -7.74 -2.93
C LEU A 75 -1.12 -6.32 -2.99
N LEU A 76 -1.96 -5.29 -2.97
CA LEU A 76 -1.49 -3.90 -3.04
C LEU A 76 -0.74 -3.47 -1.78
N HIS A 77 -1.09 -4.04 -0.63
CA HIS A 77 -0.36 -3.85 0.61
C HIS A 77 1.05 -4.47 0.54
N ASP A 78 1.16 -5.69 0.02
CA ASP A 78 2.46 -6.34 -0.19
C ASP A 78 3.33 -5.57 -1.20
N VAL A 79 2.73 -5.01 -2.25
CA VAL A 79 3.42 -4.10 -3.17
C VAL A 79 4.02 -2.91 -2.42
N CYS A 80 3.23 -2.19 -1.61
CA CYS A 80 3.74 -1.04 -0.86
C CYS A 80 4.84 -1.40 0.13
N LEU A 81 4.77 -2.56 0.78
CA LEU A 81 5.82 -3.00 1.71
C LEU A 81 7.12 -3.42 1.02
N GLY A 82 7.03 -3.94 -0.21
CA GLY A 82 8.19 -4.43 -0.95
C GLY A 82 8.81 -3.43 -1.93
N LEU A 83 8.06 -2.43 -2.38
CA LEU A 83 8.47 -1.59 -3.51
C LEU A 83 9.62 -0.63 -3.15
N PRO A 84 10.78 -0.72 -3.81
CA PRO A 84 11.89 0.19 -3.54
C PRO A 84 11.56 1.64 -3.88
N ALA A 85 12.12 2.58 -3.11
CA ALA A 85 11.91 4.02 -3.30
C ALA A 85 12.14 4.49 -4.75
N PRO A 86 13.23 4.14 -5.46
CA PRO A 86 13.43 4.58 -6.85
C PRO A 86 12.38 3.99 -7.83
N ALA A 87 11.88 2.79 -7.56
CA ALA A 87 10.82 2.17 -8.34
C ALA A 87 9.48 2.88 -8.12
N PHE A 88 9.15 3.22 -6.87
CA PHE A 88 7.97 4.02 -6.55
C PHE A 88 8.05 5.44 -7.13
N GLU A 89 9.21 6.10 -7.05
CA GLU A 89 9.44 7.41 -7.67
C GLU A 89 9.14 7.37 -9.18
N THR A 90 9.63 6.32 -9.86
CA THR A 90 9.37 6.11 -11.29
C THR A 90 7.88 5.86 -11.57
N LEU A 91 7.23 5.02 -10.75
CA LEU A 91 5.80 4.76 -10.84
C LEU A 91 4.98 6.05 -10.70
N TRP A 92 5.27 6.83 -9.65
CA TRP A 92 4.66 8.13 -9.39
C TRP A 92 4.81 9.09 -10.57
N ARG A 93 6.01 9.22 -11.13
CA ARG A 93 6.27 10.13 -12.25
C ARG A 93 5.52 9.73 -13.53
N ILE A 94 5.32 8.44 -13.78
CA ILE A 94 4.69 7.94 -15.01
C ILE A 94 3.17 7.85 -14.90
N LYS A 95 2.64 7.42 -13.74
CA LYS A 95 1.19 7.25 -13.49
C LYS A 95 0.83 7.76 -12.08
N PRO A 96 0.80 9.09 -11.87
CA PRO A 96 0.60 9.70 -10.56
C PRO A 96 -0.73 9.28 -9.88
N LEU A 97 -1.79 9.12 -10.68
CA LEU A 97 -3.11 8.68 -10.17
C LEU A 97 -3.08 7.25 -9.63
N ILE A 98 -2.35 6.33 -10.29
CA ILE A 98 -2.21 4.95 -9.84
C ILE A 98 -1.36 4.90 -8.57
N ALA A 99 -0.27 5.64 -8.51
CA ALA A 99 0.55 5.74 -7.30
C ALA A 99 -0.26 6.28 -6.11
N LYS A 100 -1.05 7.35 -6.31
CA LYS A 100 -1.93 7.89 -5.26
C LYS A 100 -3.00 6.88 -4.82
N MET A 101 -3.62 6.16 -5.77
CA MET A 101 -4.58 5.10 -5.47
C MET A 101 -3.95 3.99 -4.63
N LEU A 102 -2.76 3.52 -5.04
CA LEU A 102 -2.01 2.49 -4.33
C LEU A 102 -1.73 2.89 -2.87
N ILE A 103 -1.24 4.12 -2.65
CA ILE A 103 -1.00 4.64 -1.30
C ILE A 103 -2.31 4.78 -0.50
N LYS A 104 -3.40 5.19 -1.15
CA LYS A 104 -4.70 5.29 -0.47
C LYS A 104 -5.19 3.91 0.01
N VAL A 105 -5.09 2.87 -0.83
CA VAL A 105 -5.45 1.49 -0.44
C VAL A 105 -4.58 1.02 0.72
N PHE A 106 -3.26 1.13 0.57
CA PHE A 106 -2.31 0.71 1.61
C PHE A 106 -2.52 1.42 2.94
N THR A 107 -2.61 2.75 2.93
CA THR A 107 -2.80 3.54 4.16
C THR A 107 -4.16 3.28 4.81
N SER A 108 -5.20 3.00 4.03
CA SER A 108 -6.49 2.57 4.56
C SER A 108 -6.39 1.22 5.26
N GLN A 109 -5.70 0.25 4.68
CA GLN A 109 -5.55 -1.09 5.24
C GLN A 109 -4.68 -1.11 6.50
N VAL A 110 -3.52 -0.46 6.49
CA VAL A 110 -2.64 -0.46 7.68
C VAL A 110 -3.26 0.26 8.87
N THR A 111 -4.22 1.16 8.64
CA THR A 111 -4.91 1.90 9.69
C THR A 111 -6.24 1.30 10.15
N SER A 112 -6.78 0.30 9.44
CA SER A 112 -8.07 -0.33 9.76
C SER A 112 -7.97 -1.55 10.69
N GLN A 113 -6.77 -2.08 10.92
CA GLN A 113 -6.57 -3.30 11.70
C GLN A 113 -5.29 -3.28 12.56
N GLY A 114 -5.17 -4.31 13.39
CA GLY A 114 -3.98 -4.56 14.22
C GLY A 114 -2.89 -5.34 13.48
N TRP A 115 -1.63 -5.13 13.86
CA TRP A 115 -0.47 -5.79 13.28
C TRP A 115 0.50 -6.33 14.35
N PRO A 116 1.20 -7.44 14.06
CA PRO A 116 2.29 -7.89 14.91
C PRO A 116 3.39 -6.82 15.03
N PHE A 117 4.01 -6.74 16.19
CA PHE A 117 4.94 -5.68 16.56
C PHE A 117 6.09 -5.46 15.56
N SER A 118 6.72 -6.53 15.08
CA SER A 118 7.80 -6.46 14.08
C SER A 118 7.30 -6.07 12.68
N TYR A 119 6.03 -6.33 12.40
CA TYR A 119 5.39 -5.95 11.14
C TYR A 119 5.03 -4.46 11.13
N THR A 120 4.64 -3.91 12.29
CA THR A 120 4.43 -2.48 12.50
C THR A 120 5.68 -1.66 12.11
N ASP A 121 6.89 -2.14 12.42
CA ASP A 121 8.13 -1.49 12.01
C ASP A 121 8.32 -1.46 10.49
N LYS A 122 8.00 -2.57 9.81
CA LYS A 122 8.07 -2.65 8.35
C LYS A 122 7.11 -1.64 7.71
N ILE A 123 5.90 -1.51 8.24
CA ILE A 123 4.94 -0.48 7.81
C ILE A 123 5.53 0.92 7.99
N GLY A 124 6.07 1.22 9.18
CA GLY A 124 6.70 2.51 9.45
C GLY A 124 7.83 2.85 8.47
N GLN A 125 8.72 1.89 8.22
CA GLN A 125 9.84 2.05 7.30
C GLN A 125 9.38 2.21 5.84
N ALA A 126 8.41 1.41 5.40
CA ALA A 126 7.82 1.54 4.06
C ALA A 126 7.18 2.92 3.88
N CYS A 127 6.41 3.39 4.87
CA CYS A 127 5.83 4.73 4.81
C CYS A 127 6.88 5.83 4.68
N LYS A 128 7.99 5.74 5.44
CA LYS A 128 9.11 6.68 5.34
C LYS A 128 9.76 6.65 3.95
N GLN A 129 10.04 5.45 3.42
CA GLN A 129 10.67 5.28 2.11
C GLN A 129 9.79 5.83 0.98
N LEU A 130 8.50 5.50 0.98
CA LEU A 130 7.55 5.97 -0.03
C LEU A 130 7.31 7.47 0.05
N HIS A 131 7.32 8.04 1.27
CA HIS A 131 7.23 9.48 1.50
C HIS A 131 8.41 10.21 0.86
N ASP A 132 9.62 9.69 1.07
CA ASP A 132 10.86 10.29 0.58
C ASP A 132 11.01 10.14 -0.95
N ALA A 133 10.32 9.18 -1.56
CA ALA A 133 10.34 8.87 -2.99
C ALA A 133 9.36 9.71 -3.85
N THR A 134 8.62 10.65 -3.27
CA THR A 134 7.65 11.47 -4.00
C THR A 134 7.64 12.91 -3.52
N ALA A 135 7.21 13.83 -4.38
CA ALA A 135 6.92 15.22 -4.04
C ALA A 135 5.40 15.49 -3.93
N ASP A 136 4.55 14.47 -4.12
CA ASP A 136 3.10 14.64 -3.98
C ASP A 136 2.71 14.84 -2.51
N HIS A 137 2.21 16.04 -2.21
CA HIS A 137 1.85 16.45 -0.87
C HIS A 137 0.74 15.59 -0.24
N GLU A 138 -0.21 15.09 -1.03
CA GLU A 138 -1.29 14.25 -0.52
C GLU A 138 -0.78 12.84 -0.18
N ILE A 139 0.07 12.25 -1.02
CA ILE A 139 0.73 10.98 -0.72
C ILE A 139 1.53 11.10 0.58
N ARG A 140 2.35 12.15 0.71
CA ARG A 140 3.12 12.41 1.94
C ARG A 140 2.22 12.58 3.16
N GLY A 141 1.12 13.33 3.03
CA GLY A 141 0.12 13.49 4.07
C GLY A 141 -0.50 12.17 4.52
N MET A 142 -0.91 11.32 3.57
CA MET A 142 -1.49 9.99 3.86
C MET A 142 -0.49 9.08 4.58
N LEU A 143 0.77 9.07 4.14
CA LEU A 143 1.82 8.24 4.75
C LEU A 143 2.17 8.71 6.16
N ILE A 144 2.27 10.02 6.40
CA ILE A 144 2.47 10.58 7.75
C ILE A 144 1.29 10.21 8.66
N ALA A 145 0.06 10.37 8.19
CA ALA A 145 -1.12 10.02 8.96
C ALA A 145 -1.17 8.52 9.31
N ALA A 146 -0.75 7.65 8.38
CA ALA A 146 -0.66 6.21 8.62
C ALA A 146 0.36 5.88 9.73
N VAL A 147 1.58 6.45 9.69
CA VAL A 147 2.58 6.16 10.73
C VAL A 147 2.21 6.71 12.10
N VAL A 148 1.53 7.86 12.15
CA VAL A 148 0.97 8.41 13.41
C VAL A 148 -0.05 7.42 13.99
N GLN A 149 -1.04 7.03 13.18
CA GLN A 149 -2.09 6.12 13.63
C GLN A 149 -1.50 4.77 14.08
N VAL A 150 -0.70 4.14 13.22
CA VAL A 150 -0.11 2.81 13.45
C VAL A 150 0.83 2.83 14.65
N GLY A 151 1.73 3.83 14.73
CA GLY A 151 2.68 3.95 15.84
C GLY A 151 1.97 4.09 17.18
N ILE A 152 0.93 4.93 17.26
CA ILE A 152 0.21 5.20 18.51
C ILE A 152 -0.69 4.03 18.91
N SER A 153 -1.52 3.53 17.99
CA SER A 153 -2.48 2.47 18.31
C SER A 153 -1.81 1.16 18.72
N HIS A 154 -0.58 0.92 18.26
CA HIS A 154 0.21 -0.28 18.60
C HIS A 154 1.24 -0.03 19.70
N ASN A 155 1.29 1.17 20.30
CA ASN A 155 2.32 1.58 21.24
C ASN A 155 3.76 1.32 20.72
N ARG A 156 3.98 1.48 19.41
CA ARG A 156 5.26 1.17 18.76
C ARG A 156 6.14 2.41 18.66
N TRP A 157 7.00 2.59 19.67
CA TRP A 157 7.84 3.78 19.81
C TRP A 157 8.76 4.06 18.61
N SER A 158 9.35 3.03 18.00
CA SER A 158 10.16 3.17 16.77
C SER A 158 9.37 3.82 15.63
N VAL A 159 8.09 3.47 15.48
CA VAL A 159 7.22 4.05 14.44
C VAL A 159 6.73 5.44 14.83
N MET A 160 6.54 5.71 16.13
CA MET A 160 6.32 7.07 16.63
C MET A 160 7.52 7.98 16.34
N ASP A 161 8.75 7.47 16.41
CA ASP A 161 9.96 8.22 16.07
C ASP A 161 10.03 8.53 14.57
N VAL A 162 9.62 7.58 13.71
CA VAL A 162 9.42 7.83 12.27
C VAL A 162 8.39 8.94 12.04
N ALA A 163 7.25 8.88 12.74
CA ALA A 163 6.23 9.92 12.66
C ALA A 163 6.78 11.29 13.11
N ALA A 164 7.53 11.34 14.21
CA ALA A 164 8.12 12.56 14.74
C ALA A 164 9.16 13.17 13.79
N ASP A 165 10.01 12.34 13.18
CA ASP A 165 10.95 12.73 12.12
C ASP A 165 10.20 13.39 10.96
N LEU A 166 9.24 12.69 10.36
CA LEU A 166 8.50 13.18 9.19
C LEU A 166 7.67 14.44 9.47
N LEU A 167 7.12 14.58 10.68
CA LEU A 167 6.38 15.78 11.09
C LEU A 167 7.30 16.99 11.29
N SER A 168 8.52 16.77 11.80
CA SER A 168 9.47 17.83 12.15
C SER A 168 10.25 18.36 10.95
N ARG A 169 10.24 17.66 9.83
CA ARG A 169 10.87 18.13 8.59
C ARG A 169 10.18 19.41 8.09
N LYS A 170 10.98 20.32 7.51
CA LYS A 170 10.47 21.53 6.86
C LYS A 170 9.46 21.13 5.77
N LYS A 171 8.29 21.76 5.80
CA LYS A 171 7.22 21.56 4.82
C LYS A 171 7.10 22.76 3.91
N GLU A 172 6.78 22.50 2.65
CA GLU A 172 6.22 23.53 1.78
C GLU A 172 4.79 23.87 2.24
N PRO A 173 4.27 25.09 2.00
CA PRO A 173 2.98 25.51 2.55
C PRO A 173 1.82 24.54 2.24
N TRP A 174 1.78 24.03 1.00
CA TRP A 174 0.77 23.07 0.56
C TRP A 174 0.96 21.67 1.16
N GLU A 175 2.20 21.29 1.46
CA GLU A 175 2.50 20.03 2.14
C GLU A 175 2.03 20.07 3.60
N GLY A 176 2.25 21.19 4.30
CA GLY A 176 1.77 21.42 5.65
C GLY A 176 0.24 21.25 5.75
N LEU A 177 -0.50 21.87 4.83
CA LEU A 177 -1.97 21.74 4.76
C LEU A 177 -2.42 20.30 4.42
N ALA A 178 -1.77 19.63 3.48
CA ALA A 178 -2.12 18.26 3.11
C ALA A 178 -1.90 17.29 4.28
N VAL A 179 -0.80 17.46 5.03
CA VAL A 179 -0.50 16.69 6.24
C VAL A 179 -1.54 17.00 7.33
N ALA A 180 -1.86 18.27 7.56
CA ALA A 180 -2.85 18.65 8.55
C ALA A 180 -4.24 18.06 8.24
N HIS A 181 -4.66 18.11 6.97
CA HIS A 181 -5.90 17.49 6.52
C HIS A 181 -5.91 15.97 6.74
N ALA A 182 -4.83 15.27 6.37
CA ALA A 182 -4.72 13.83 6.56
C ALA A 182 -4.73 13.42 8.05
N LEU A 183 -4.17 14.26 8.93
CA LEU A 183 -4.12 14.04 10.38
C LEU A 183 -5.39 14.46 11.13
N ALA A 184 -6.28 15.24 10.51
CA ALA A 184 -7.47 15.76 11.17
C ALA A 184 -8.32 14.63 11.80
N LYS A 185 -8.47 13.49 11.09
CA LYS A 185 -9.17 12.29 11.59
C LYS A 185 -8.49 11.60 12.79
N PHE A 186 -7.21 11.85 12.99
CA PHE A 186 -6.39 11.28 14.07
C PHE A 186 -5.97 12.33 15.10
N ARG A 187 -6.61 13.51 15.11
CA ARG A 187 -6.25 14.62 16.00
C ARG A 187 -6.17 14.22 17.46
N GLY A 188 -7.12 13.38 17.92
CA GLY A 188 -7.17 12.90 19.31
C GLY A 188 -5.91 12.12 19.73
N LEU A 189 -5.21 11.50 18.78
CA LEU A 189 -4.01 10.73 19.05
C LEU A 189 -2.74 11.59 19.14
N LEU A 190 -2.72 12.76 18.51
CA LEU A 190 -1.53 13.61 18.43
C LEU A 190 -0.97 14.01 19.81
N VAL A 191 -1.81 14.02 20.85
CA VAL A 191 -1.37 14.25 22.23
C VAL A 191 -0.26 13.28 22.66
N HIS A 192 -0.28 12.04 22.17
CA HIS A 192 0.70 11.01 22.49
C HIS A 192 2.06 11.20 21.78
N LEU A 193 2.15 12.12 20.83
CA LEU A 193 3.42 12.50 20.18
C LEU A 193 4.02 13.79 20.74
N LYS A 194 3.33 14.47 21.66
CA LYS A 194 3.73 15.79 22.13
C LYS A 194 5.15 15.82 22.70
N ASP A 195 5.53 14.79 23.46
CA ASP A 195 6.84 14.72 24.11
C ASP A 195 7.97 14.35 23.13
N ARG A 196 7.62 13.91 21.91
CA ARG A 196 8.57 13.60 20.83
C ARG A 196 8.73 14.76 19.84
N LEU A 197 7.94 15.82 19.99
CA LEU A 197 7.85 16.90 19.01
C LEU A 197 8.17 18.25 19.66
N THR A 198 8.93 19.07 18.94
CA THR A 198 9.03 20.50 19.27
C THR A 198 7.88 21.23 18.58
N VAL A 199 6.67 21.15 19.16
CA VAL A 199 5.40 21.58 18.52
C VAL A 199 5.43 23.00 17.92
N HIS A 200 6.11 23.95 18.57
CA HIS A 200 6.18 25.33 18.08
C HIS A 200 7.02 25.50 16.79
N ARG A 201 7.86 24.51 16.45
CA ARG A 201 8.68 24.44 15.22
C ARG A 201 7.99 23.71 14.08
N LEU A 202 6.85 23.09 14.32
CA LEU A 202 6.07 22.43 13.27
C LEU A 202 5.47 23.47 12.32
N ASP A 203 5.13 23.01 11.12
CA ASP A 203 4.33 23.79 10.18
C ASP A 203 3.07 24.36 10.87
N PRO A 204 2.70 25.63 10.62
CA PRO A 204 1.56 26.27 11.28
C PRO A 204 0.26 25.47 11.21
N ALA A 205 -0.06 24.86 10.06
CA ALA A 205 -1.30 24.11 9.88
C ALA A 205 -1.30 22.83 10.73
N ILE A 206 -0.15 22.17 10.86
CA ILE A 206 0.00 20.99 11.71
C ILE A 206 -0.07 21.38 13.19
N ARG A 207 0.59 22.50 13.56
CA ARG A 207 0.62 23.02 14.93
C ARG A 207 -0.78 23.32 15.47
N GLU A 208 -1.68 23.82 14.63
CA GLU A 208 -3.09 24.07 15.01
C GLU A 208 -3.82 22.82 15.49
N LEU A 209 -3.46 21.63 15.00
CA LEU A 209 -4.04 20.38 15.47
C LEU A 209 -3.71 20.10 16.94
N PHE A 210 -2.57 20.60 17.45
CA PHE A 210 -2.14 20.50 18.84
C PHE A 210 -2.72 21.59 19.74
N ALA A 211 -3.22 22.69 19.16
CA ALA A 211 -3.82 23.80 19.91
C ALA A 211 -5.25 23.42 20.35
N LYS A 212 -5.34 22.64 21.43
CA LYS A 212 -6.51 22.32 22.30
C LYS A 212 -7.89 22.14 21.65
N GLY A 213 -8.56 21.04 22.03
CA GLY A 213 -9.99 21.09 22.30
C GLY A 213 -10.27 22.23 23.28
N ARG A 214 -10.84 23.33 22.79
CA ARG A 214 -11.68 24.16 23.65
C ARG A 214 -12.87 23.28 23.96
N ARG A 215 -13.03 22.92 25.24
CA ARG A 215 -14.32 22.51 25.77
C ARG A 215 -15.33 23.54 25.29
N THR A 216 -16.28 23.11 24.47
CA THR A 216 -17.60 23.70 24.48
C THR A 216 -18.27 23.15 25.73
N ASP A 217 -17.98 23.80 26.85
CA ASP A 217 -18.94 23.89 27.96
C ASP A 217 -19.71 25.20 27.73
#